data_AF-A0A4U0U1L1-F1
#
_entry.id   AF-A0A4U0U1L1-F1
#
_cell.length_a   1.000
_cell.length_b   1.000
_cell.length_c   1.000
_cell.angle_alpha   90.00
_cell.angle_beta   90.00
_cell.angle_gamma   90.00
#
_symmetry.space_group_name_H-M   'P 1'
#
loop_
_entity.id
_entity.type
_entity.pdbx_description
1 polymer ?
#
loop_
_entity_poly.entity_id
_entity_poly.type
_entity_poly.pdbx_seq_one_letter_code
_entity_poly.pdbx_strand_id
1 'polypeptide(L)'
;LKEALMDERKRRKRGKALSLEEAEEYHGGAVFWSPKKVKEARDRQRLRDLEEEQLQHQKVEATRLREEQKQAKAEAVQARRLARAEARLLKEKQKADQAADRALWQAARRTAKRLQQTLELSQK
;
A
#
# COMPACT_ATOMS: atom_id res chain seq x y z
N LEU A 1 5.30 -16.65 25.87
CA LEU A 1 4.59 -17.18 24.67
C LEU A 1 5.52 -17.42 23.48
N LYS A 2 6.36 -16.46 23.07
CA LYS A 2 7.33 -16.64 21.96
C LYS A 2 8.33 -17.78 22.19
N GLU A 3 8.85 -17.90 23.40
CA GLU A 3 9.86 -18.89 23.77
C GLU A 3 9.31 -20.33 23.70
N ALA A 4 8.09 -20.55 24.19
CA ALA A 4 7.39 -21.84 24.08
C ALA A 4 7.19 -22.29 22.62
N LEU A 5 6.86 -21.36 21.72
CA LEU A 5 6.73 -21.66 20.28
C LEU A 5 8.09 -22.02 19.64
N MET A 6 9.17 -21.36 20.07
CA MET A 6 10.52 -21.67 19.60
C MET A 6 10.96 -23.06 20.06
N ASP A 7 10.67 -23.40 21.32
CA ASP A 7 11.00 -24.71 21.88
C ASP A 7 10.15 -25.83 21.27
N GLU A 8 8.88 -25.58 20.98
CA GLU A 8 8.02 -26.52 20.26
C GLU A 8 8.53 -26.76 18.83
N ARG A 9 8.94 -25.71 18.10
CA ARG A 9 9.59 -25.86 16.79
C ARG A 9 10.88 -26.68 16.88
N LYS A 10 11.74 -26.42 17.88
CA LYS A 10 12.96 -27.20 18.11
C LYS A 10 12.63 -28.68 18.38
N ARG A 11 11.60 -28.96 19.20
CA ARG A 11 11.13 -30.33 19.45
C ARG A 11 10.67 -31.01 18.16
N ARG A 12 9.88 -30.33 17.32
CA ARG A 12 9.44 -30.85 16.01
C ARG A 12 10.59 -31.11 15.03
N LYS A 13 11.72 -30.38 15.14
CA LYS A 13 12.92 -30.61 14.33
C LYS A 13 13.79 -31.78 14.83
N ARG A 14 13.71 -32.14 16.12
CA ARG A 14 14.62 -33.10 16.80
C ARG A 14 14.53 -34.54 16.28
N GLY A 15 13.43 -34.92 15.64
CA GLY A 15 13.21 -36.27 15.06
C GLY A 15 13.28 -36.32 13.53
N LYS A 16 13.63 -35.23 12.86
CA LYS A 16 13.77 -35.24 11.40
C LYS A 16 15.07 -35.92 11.01
N ALA A 17 15.00 -36.82 10.02
CA ALA A 17 16.19 -37.48 9.48
C ALA A 17 17.15 -36.43 8.89
N LEU A 18 18.45 -36.65 9.12
CA LEU A 18 19.49 -35.87 8.44
C LEU A 18 19.45 -36.23 6.96
N SER A 19 19.45 -35.22 6.09
CA SER A 19 19.61 -35.43 4.65
C SER A 19 21.07 -35.80 4.38
N LEU A 20 21.32 -37.10 4.42
CA LEU A 20 22.55 -37.75 3.94
C LEU A 20 22.39 -37.99 2.43
N GLU A 21 23.47 -37.93 1.67
CA GLU A 21 23.43 -38.24 0.24
C GLU A 21 23.08 -39.71 0.03
N GLU A 22 22.27 -40.03 -0.97
CA GLU A 22 22.02 -41.41 -1.37
C GLU A 22 23.30 -41.98 -2.00
N ALA A 23 23.60 -43.25 -1.73
CA ALA A 23 24.68 -43.93 -2.41
C ALA A 23 24.30 -44.14 -3.89
N GLU A 24 25.25 -43.92 -4.81
CA GLU A 24 25.02 -44.09 -6.26
C GLU A 24 24.57 -45.51 -6.62
N GLU A 25 24.92 -46.52 -5.80
CA GLU A 25 24.55 -47.92 -6.00
C GLU A 25 24.02 -48.54 -4.69
N TYR A 26 22.72 -48.83 -4.65
CA TYR A 26 22.03 -49.37 -3.46
C TYR A 26 21.98 -50.90 -3.52
N HIS A 27 22.81 -51.58 -2.74
CA HIS A 27 22.90 -53.04 -2.71
C HIS A 27 22.04 -53.72 -1.61
N GLY A 28 20.97 -53.07 -1.15
CA GLY A 28 20.01 -53.66 -0.21
C GLY A 28 20.53 -53.95 1.22
N GLY A 29 21.76 -53.50 1.54
CA GLY A 29 22.38 -53.64 2.87
C GLY A 29 22.27 -52.37 3.73
N ALA A 30 22.61 -52.49 5.03
CA ALA A 30 22.67 -51.35 5.93
C ALA A 30 23.85 -50.43 5.57
N VAL A 31 23.57 -49.15 5.32
CA VAL A 31 24.59 -48.13 5.01
C VAL A 31 25.11 -47.51 6.30
N PHE A 32 26.36 -47.82 6.65
CA PHE A 32 27.03 -47.20 7.80
C PHE A 32 27.68 -45.88 7.39
N TRP A 33 27.24 -44.80 8.03
CA TRP A 33 27.79 -43.47 7.80
C TRP A 33 28.96 -43.19 8.73
N SER A 34 30.07 -42.71 8.17
CA SER A 34 31.17 -42.23 8.99
C SER A 34 30.74 -40.97 9.79
N PRO A 35 31.28 -40.74 10.99
CA PRO A 35 30.98 -39.54 11.77
C PRO A 35 31.21 -38.23 11.00
N LYS A 36 32.18 -38.23 10.08
CA LYS A 36 32.47 -37.11 9.19
C LYS A 36 31.28 -36.79 8.26
N LYS A 37 30.71 -37.80 7.59
CA LYS A 37 29.53 -37.59 6.71
C LYS A 37 28.29 -37.13 7.49
N VAL A 38 28.11 -37.61 8.71
CA VAL A 38 27.03 -37.14 9.61
C VAL A 38 27.22 -35.66 9.97
N LYS A 39 28.45 -35.22 10.22
CA LYS A 39 28.77 -33.80 10.48
C LYS A 39 28.48 -32.93 9.26
N GLU A 40 28.93 -33.35 8.08
CA GLU A 40 28.67 -32.63 6.81
C GLU A 40 27.17 -32.49 6.52
N ALA A 41 26.36 -33.53 6.75
CA ALA A 41 24.90 -33.45 6.61
C ALA A 41 24.26 -32.44 7.58
N ARG A 42 24.74 -32.38 8.83
CA ARG A 42 24.29 -31.39 9.82
C ARG A 42 24.67 -29.97 9.41
N ASP A 43 25.88 -29.77 8.92
CA ASP A 43 26.36 -28.45 8.47
C ASP A 43 25.55 -27.95 7.27
N ARG A 44 25.26 -28.82 6.29
CA ARG A 44 24.36 -28.50 5.17
C ARG A 44 22.94 -28.17 5.63
N GLN A 45 22.40 -28.93 6.58
CA GLN A 45 21.08 -28.63 7.12
C GLN A 45 21.04 -27.28 7.84
N ARG A 46 22.09 -26.94 8.60
CA ARG A 46 22.20 -25.64 9.25
C ARG A 46 22.23 -24.49 8.24
N LEU A 47 22.97 -24.64 7.14
CA LEU A 47 23.01 -23.64 6.08
C LEU A 47 21.63 -23.42 5.44
N ARG A 48 20.91 -24.50 5.12
CA ARG A 48 19.53 -24.41 4.60
C ARG A 48 18.58 -23.75 5.57
N ASP A 49 18.63 -24.11 6.85
CA ASP A 49 17.81 -23.49 7.89
C ASP A 49 18.06 -21.97 7.98
N LEU A 50 19.33 -21.53 7.89
CA LEU A 50 19.68 -20.10 7.90
C LEU A 50 19.17 -19.37 6.65
N GLU A 51 19.27 -20.00 5.48
CA GLU A 51 18.76 -19.44 4.23
C GLU A 51 17.23 -19.31 4.24
N GLU A 52 16.52 -20.34 4.73
CA GLU A 52 15.07 -20.29 4.92
C GLU A 52 14.64 -19.17 5.88
N GLU A 53 15.36 -18.98 6.99
CA GLU A 53 15.11 -17.89 7.93
C GLU A 53 15.30 -16.53 7.25
N GLN A 54 16.39 -16.33 6.50
CA GLN A 54 16.61 -15.10 5.74
C GLN A 54 15.51 -14.83 4.72
N LEU A 55 15.08 -15.86 3.97
CA LEU A 55 13.97 -15.74 3.02
C LEU A 55 12.64 -15.41 3.71
N GLN A 56 12.38 -15.97 4.90
CA GLN A 56 11.19 -15.61 5.69
C GLN A 56 11.25 -14.15 6.13
N HIS A 57 12.41 -13.67 6.61
CA HIS A 57 12.60 -12.27 6.96
C HIS A 57 12.36 -11.35 5.76
N GLN A 58 12.96 -11.64 4.61
CA GLN A 58 12.75 -10.87 3.38
C GLN A 58 11.28 -10.84 2.94
N LYS A 59 10.57 -11.97 3.06
CA LYS A 59 9.13 -12.02 2.74
C LYS A 59 8.31 -11.13 3.66
N VAL A 60 8.60 -11.13 4.97
CA VAL A 60 7.90 -10.26 5.94
C VAL A 60 8.15 -8.78 5.61
N GLU A 61 9.40 -8.39 5.36
CA GLU A 61 9.72 -7.02 4.96
C GLU A 61 9.04 -6.63 3.64
N ALA A 62 9.04 -7.52 2.65
CA ALA A 62 8.35 -7.29 1.39
C ALA A 62 6.82 -7.14 1.57
N THR A 63 6.20 -7.90 2.48
CA THR A 63 4.78 -7.73 2.79
C THR A 63 4.49 -6.39 3.46
N ARG A 64 5.33 -5.97 4.42
CA ARG A 64 5.21 -4.66 5.09
C ARG A 64 5.28 -3.52 4.10
N LEU A 65 6.32 -3.52 3.26
CA LEU A 65 6.50 -2.49 2.23
C LEU A 65 5.30 -2.43 1.27
N ARG A 66 4.73 -3.59 0.89
CA ARG A 66 3.54 -3.64 0.03
C ARG A 66 2.31 -3.05 0.72
N GLU A 67 2.14 -3.28 2.01
CA GLU A 67 1.03 -2.71 2.78
C GLU A 67 1.16 -1.20 2.91
N GLU A 68 2.34 -0.70 3.26
CA GLU A 68 2.65 0.74 3.32
C GLU A 68 2.38 1.42 1.97
N GLN A 69 2.85 0.81 0.86
CA GLN A 69 2.57 1.32 -0.48
C GLN A 69 1.09 1.34 -0.82
N LYS A 70 0.32 0.34 -0.39
CA LYS A 70 -1.13 0.31 -0.61
C LYS A 70 -1.82 1.43 0.18
N GLN A 71 -1.41 1.65 1.43
CA GLN A 71 -1.94 2.71 2.29
C GLN A 71 -1.63 4.09 1.69
N ALA A 72 -0.36 4.35 1.34
CA ALA A 72 0.03 5.62 0.70
C ALA A 72 -0.72 5.88 -0.60
N LYS A 73 -0.94 4.85 -1.44
CA LYS A 73 -1.76 4.97 -2.65
C LYS A 73 -3.22 5.28 -2.33
N ALA A 74 -3.81 4.62 -1.33
CA ALA A 74 -5.18 4.88 -0.91
C ALA A 74 -5.34 6.32 -0.42
N GLU A 75 -4.42 6.79 0.42
CA GLU A 75 -4.38 8.18 0.91
C GLU A 75 -4.25 9.19 -0.22
N ALA A 76 -3.34 8.96 -1.17
CA ALA A 76 -3.18 9.82 -2.35
C ALA A 76 -4.45 9.89 -3.21
N VAL A 77 -5.16 8.78 -3.36
CA VAL A 77 -6.45 8.75 -4.07
C VAL A 77 -7.51 9.56 -3.32
N GLN A 78 -7.59 9.44 -2.00
CA GLN A 78 -8.54 10.22 -1.20
C GLN A 78 -8.21 11.72 -1.23
N ALA A 79 -6.94 12.09 -1.04
CA ALA A 79 -6.50 13.48 -1.15
C ALA A 79 -6.86 14.08 -2.51
N ARG A 80 -6.67 13.34 -3.60
CA ARG A 80 -7.08 13.77 -4.95
C ARG A 80 -8.59 13.94 -5.09
N ARG A 81 -9.39 13.10 -4.44
CA ARG A 81 -10.86 13.23 -4.45
C ARG A 81 -11.31 14.48 -3.69
N LEU A 82 -10.74 14.72 -2.51
CA LEU A 82 -11.02 15.91 -1.70
C LEU A 82 -10.63 17.19 -2.45
N ALA A 83 -9.41 17.26 -2.99
CA ALA A 83 -8.96 18.41 -3.76
C ALA A 83 -9.85 18.70 -4.98
N ARG A 84 -10.37 17.65 -5.64
CA ARG A 84 -11.33 17.81 -6.75
C ARG A 84 -12.69 18.33 -6.28
N ALA A 85 -13.18 17.86 -5.14
CA ALA A 85 -14.43 18.33 -4.55
C ALA A 85 -14.31 19.81 -4.15
N GLU A 86 -13.24 20.17 -3.45
CA GLU A 86 -12.93 21.56 -3.08
C GLU A 86 -12.82 22.46 -4.31
N ALA A 87 -12.10 22.03 -5.35
CA ALA A 87 -12.00 22.79 -6.60
C ALA A 87 -13.36 22.98 -7.31
N ARG A 88 -14.28 22.01 -7.20
CA ARG A 88 -15.65 22.17 -7.74
C ARG A 88 -16.42 23.22 -6.95
N LEU A 89 -16.40 23.16 -5.62
CA LEU A 89 -17.07 24.13 -4.76
C LEU A 89 -16.55 25.55 -5.01
N LEU A 90 -15.23 25.72 -5.14
CA LEU A 90 -14.64 27.03 -5.47
C LEU A 90 -15.11 27.54 -6.84
N LYS A 91 -15.14 26.67 -7.86
CA LYS A 91 -15.64 27.04 -9.18
C LYS A 91 -17.12 27.42 -9.17
N GLU A 92 -17.94 26.72 -8.39
CA GLU A 92 -19.36 27.04 -8.24
C GLU A 92 -19.57 28.39 -7.57
N LYS A 93 -18.83 28.67 -6.48
CA LYS A 93 -18.84 29.98 -5.83
C LYS A 93 -18.46 31.09 -6.80
N GLN A 94 -17.33 30.95 -7.49
CA GLN A 94 -16.88 31.93 -8.50
C GLN A 94 -17.93 32.16 -9.60
N LYS A 95 -18.59 31.10 -10.08
CA LYS A 95 -19.66 31.23 -11.08
C LYS A 95 -20.87 31.96 -10.50
N ALA A 96 -21.25 31.68 -9.26
CA ALA A 96 -22.35 32.36 -8.58
C ALA A 96 -22.04 33.85 -8.39
N ASP A 97 -20.83 34.19 -7.95
CA ASP A 97 -20.37 35.57 -7.78
C ASP A 97 -20.39 36.31 -9.12
N GLN A 98 -19.82 35.72 -10.17
CA GLN A 98 -19.86 36.31 -11.51
C GLN A 98 -21.29 36.48 -12.05
N ALA A 99 -22.19 35.54 -11.75
CA ALA A 99 -23.59 35.67 -12.13
C ALA A 99 -24.29 36.79 -11.36
N ALA A 100 -23.99 36.94 -10.07
CA ALA A 100 -24.49 38.03 -9.23
C ALA A 100 -24.00 39.39 -9.75
N ASP A 101 -22.71 39.53 -10.03
CA ASP A 101 -22.12 40.76 -10.58
C ASP A 101 -22.76 41.14 -11.92
N ARG A 102 -22.95 40.16 -12.80
CA ARG A 102 -23.64 40.38 -14.09
C ARG A 102 -25.09 40.80 -13.87
N ALA A 103 -25.80 40.19 -12.94
CA ALA A 103 -27.18 40.56 -12.62
C ALA A 103 -27.27 41.99 -12.06
N LEU A 104 -26.35 42.37 -11.16
CA LEU A 104 -26.23 43.72 -10.62
C LEU A 104 -25.97 44.74 -11.73
N TRP A 105 -25.02 44.47 -12.64
CA TRP A 105 -24.74 45.37 -13.76
C TRP A 105 -25.94 45.52 -14.69
N GLN A 106 -26.63 44.42 -15.01
CA GLN A 106 -27.84 44.47 -15.84
C GLN A 106 -28.97 45.24 -15.15
N ALA A 107 -29.16 45.05 -13.84
CA ALA A 107 -30.14 45.78 -13.06
C ALA A 107 -29.84 47.28 -13.07
N ALA A 108 -28.61 47.68 -12.77
CA ALA A 108 -28.17 49.08 -12.80
C ALA A 108 -28.36 49.71 -14.18
N ARG A 109 -28.06 48.98 -15.26
CA ARG A 109 -28.29 49.47 -16.62
C ARG A 109 -29.78 49.66 -16.92
N ARG A 110 -30.64 48.75 -16.46
CA ARG A 110 -32.09 48.86 -16.63
C ARG A 110 -32.66 50.02 -15.84
N THR A 111 -32.21 50.24 -14.59
CA THR A 111 -32.67 51.38 -13.78
C THR A 111 -32.23 52.70 -14.39
N ALA A 112 -30.97 52.82 -14.84
CA ALA A 112 -30.48 54.01 -15.51
C ALA A 112 -31.30 54.36 -16.76
N LYS A 113 -31.60 53.37 -17.61
CA LYS A 113 -32.46 53.57 -18.80
C LYS A 113 -33.87 54.05 -18.44
N ARG A 114 -34.50 53.47 -17.41
CA ARG A 114 -35.83 53.89 -16.94
C ARG A 114 -35.82 55.33 -16.45
N LEU A 115 -34.79 55.71 -15.69
CA LEU A 115 -34.62 57.09 -15.20
C LEU A 115 -34.47 58.09 -16.34
N GLN A 116 -33.67 57.75 -17.36
CA GLN A 116 -33.54 58.58 -18.56
C GLN A 116 -34.88 58.78 -19.27
N GLN A 117 -35.64 57.71 -19.51
CA GLN A 117 -36.97 57.80 -20.12
C GLN A 117 -37.94 58.66 -19.30
N THR A 118 -37.92 58.54 -17.96
CA THR A 118 -38.79 59.37 -17.10
C THR A 118 -38.42 60.85 -17.13
N LEU A 119 -37.12 61.16 -17.24
CA LEU A 119 -36.65 62.54 -17.37
C LEU A 119 -37.04 63.14 -18.73
N GLU A 120 -36.89 62.39 -19.82
CA GLU A 120 -37.32 62.82 -21.16
C GLU A 120 -38.83 63.06 -21.23
N LEU A 121 -39.64 62.23 -20.57
CA LEU A 121 -41.09 62.41 -20.50
C LEU A 121 -41.50 63.61 -19.64
N SER A 122 -40.72 63.95 -18.61
CA SER A 122 -40.97 65.11 -17.74
C SER A 122 -40.57 66.45 -18.40
N GLN A 123 -39.77 66.42 -19.47
CA GLN A 123 -39.29 67.61 -20.19
C GLN A 123 -40.12 67.95 -21.43
N LYS A 124 -41.14 67.15 -21.75
CA LYS A 124 -42.14 67.40 -22.79
C LYS A 124 -43.45 67.90 -22.19
#